data_AF-A0A3D6EFQ5-F1
#
_entry.id   AF-A0A3D6EFQ5-F1
#
_cell.length_a   1.000
_cell.length_b   1.000
_cell.length_c   1.000
_cell.angle_alpha   90.00
_cell.angle_beta   90.00
_cell.angle_gamma   90.00
#
_symmetry.space_group_name_H-M   'P 1'
#
loop_
_entity.id
_entity.type
_entity.pdbx_description
1 polymer ?
#
loop_
_entity_poly.entity_id
_entity_poly.type
_entity_poly.pdbx_seq_one_letter_code
_entity_poly.pdbx_strand_id
1 'polypeptide(L)'
;QWFILQLRQAFHVPVAMMNSEVGFLFGGKRYRADIIVYDRAGAPLVVVECKRPDVAIDEEVARQAMQYNSVLKVKYLMLTNGKMTYIYTLKGGVFALCDHIPSYEEMICQQ
;
A
#
# COMPACT_ATOMS: atom_id res chain seq x y z
N GLN A 1 2.95 5.73 12.47
CA GLN A 1 2.76 6.31 11.11
C GLN A 1 1.72 7.43 11.09
N TRP A 2 2.02 8.61 10.54
CA TRP A 2 1.05 9.70 10.34
C TRP A 2 -0.02 9.36 9.28
N PHE A 3 0.33 8.55 8.26
CA PHE A 3 -0.57 8.19 7.17
C PHE A 3 -1.73 7.26 7.59
N ILE A 4 -1.68 6.66 8.78
CA ILE A 4 -2.80 5.90 9.36
C ILE A 4 -4.05 6.79 9.49
N LEU A 5 -3.88 8.05 9.89
CA LEU A 5 -5.00 8.98 10.00
C LEU A 5 -5.60 9.29 8.63
N GLN A 6 -4.75 9.42 7.60
CA GLN A 6 -5.19 9.65 6.23
C GLN A 6 -5.97 8.44 5.70
N LEU A 7 -5.47 7.22 5.90
CA LEU A 7 -6.18 5.98 5.55
C LEU A 7 -7.56 5.89 6.24
N ARG A 8 -7.64 6.29 7.50
CA ARG A 8 -8.93 6.31 8.23
C ARG A 8 -9.90 7.34 7.68
N GLN A 9 -9.42 8.56 7.40
CA GLN A 9 -10.29 9.69 7.07
C GLN A 9 -10.66 9.76 5.60
N ALA A 10 -9.68 9.59 4.70
CA ALA A 10 -9.87 9.75 3.26
C ALA A 10 -10.21 8.44 2.55
N PHE A 11 -9.68 7.30 3.05
CA PHE A 11 -9.91 5.99 2.45
C PHE A 11 -10.93 5.16 3.24
N HIS A 12 -11.43 5.67 4.37
CA HIS A 12 -12.39 4.99 5.25
C HIS A 12 -11.94 3.60 5.73
N VAL A 13 -10.63 3.36 5.80
CA VAL A 13 -10.08 2.10 6.28
C VAL A 13 -10.22 2.05 7.81
N PRO A 14 -10.84 1.02 8.40
CA PRO A 14 -10.89 0.85 9.84
C PRO A 14 -9.48 0.66 10.41
N VAL A 15 -9.16 1.32 11.53
CA VAL A 15 -7.83 1.21 12.17
C VAL A 15 -7.50 -0.25 12.53
N ALA A 16 -8.51 -1.04 12.92
CA ALA A 16 -8.36 -2.47 13.22
C ALA A 16 -7.89 -3.31 12.01
N MET A 17 -8.02 -2.79 10.79
CA MET A 17 -7.57 -3.45 9.56
C MET A 17 -6.16 -2.98 9.14
N MET A 18 -5.45 -2.23 9.97
CA MET A 18 -4.12 -1.71 9.67
C MET A 18 -3.09 -2.25 10.66
N ASN A 19 -1.98 -2.77 10.14
CA ASN A 19 -0.77 -3.00 10.94
C ASN A 19 0.36 -2.11 10.42
N SER A 20 1.07 -1.44 11.33
CA SER A 20 2.28 -0.70 11.01
C SER A 20 3.54 -1.53 11.24
N GLU A 21 4.61 -1.21 10.54
CA GLU A 21 5.95 -1.80 10.75
C GLU A 21 5.98 -3.33 10.56
N VAL A 22 5.31 -3.82 9.51
CA VAL A 22 5.13 -5.25 9.25
C VAL A 22 6.38 -5.82 8.56
N GLY A 23 7.07 -6.74 9.23
CA GLY A 23 8.25 -7.42 8.68
C GLY A 23 7.88 -8.53 7.67
N PHE A 24 8.67 -8.67 6.60
CA PHE A 24 8.54 -9.76 5.64
C PHE A 24 9.90 -10.17 5.04
N LEU A 25 9.95 -11.35 4.42
CA LEU A 25 11.15 -11.89 3.77
C LEU A 25 11.01 -11.80 2.25
N PHE A 26 11.99 -11.19 1.59
CA PHE A 26 12.07 -11.14 0.13
C PHE A 26 13.51 -11.44 -0.30
N GLY A 27 13.69 -12.44 -1.18
CA GLY A 27 15.03 -12.83 -1.66
C GLY A 27 16.04 -13.15 -0.55
N GLY A 28 15.59 -13.74 0.56
CA GLY A 28 16.45 -14.07 1.72
C GLY A 28 16.85 -12.89 2.61
N LYS A 29 16.41 -11.66 2.29
CA LYS A 29 16.60 -10.47 3.12
C LYS A 29 15.31 -10.10 3.86
N ARG A 30 15.45 -9.53 5.05
CA ARG A 30 14.33 -9.00 5.83
C ARG A 30 14.03 -7.57 5.38
N TYR A 31 12.77 -7.32 5.08
CA TYR A 31 12.21 -6.02 4.77
C TYR A 31 11.11 -5.69 5.75
N ARG A 32 10.66 -4.43 5.74
CA ARG A 32 9.59 -3.93 6.58
C ARG A 32 8.71 -3.00 5.75
N ALA A 33 7.43 -3.32 5.69
CA ALA A 33 6.42 -2.44 5.15
C ALA A 33 6.02 -1.42 6.22
N ASP A 34 5.79 -0.19 5.81
CA ASP A 34 5.39 0.88 6.72
C ASP A 34 3.98 0.64 7.26
N ILE A 35 3.03 0.30 6.38
CA ILE A 35 1.67 -0.14 6.76
C ILE A 35 1.21 -1.25 5.82
N ILE A 36 0.55 -2.26 6.39
CA ILE A 36 -0.28 -3.21 5.64
C ILE A 36 -1.74 -2.99 6.05
N VAL A 37 -2.61 -2.83 5.07
CA VAL A 37 -4.06 -2.90 5.25
C VAL A 37 -4.53 -4.30 4.88
N TYR A 38 -5.38 -4.90 5.70
CA TYR A 38 -5.97 -6.21 5.47
C TYR A 38 -7.43 -6.09 5.06
N ASP A 39 -7.92 -7.11 4.37
CA ASP A 39 -9.35 -7.28 4.13
C ASP A 39 -10.06 -7.98 5.29
N ARG A 40 -11.36 -8.22 5.12
CA ARG A 40 -12.20 -8.88 6.14
C ARG A 40 -11.82 -10.35 6.40
N ALA A 41 -11.10 -10.99 5.48
CA ALA A 41 -10.57 -12.34 5.64
C ALA A 41 -9.17 -12.36 6.28
N GLY A 42 -8.59 -11.19 6.56
CA GLY A 42 -7.23 -11.07 7.10
C GLY A 42 -6.14 -11.22 6.05
N ALA A 43 -6.48 -11.20 4.75
CA ALA A 43 -5.48 -11.22 3.68
C ALA A 43 -4.92 -9.81 3.42
N PRO A 44 -3.62 -9.65 3.12
CA PRO A 44 -3.05 -8.36 2.76
C PRO A 44 -3.75 -7.77 1.52
N LEU A 45 -4.31 -6.57 1.69
CA LEU A 45 -5.05 -5.86 0.65
C LEU A 45 -4.23 -4.73 0.03
N VAL A 46 -3.59 -3.93 0.90
CA VAL A 46 -2.80 -2.75 0.52
C VAL A 46 -1.46 -2.79 1.23
N VAL A 47 -0.37 -2.53 0.50
CA VAL A 47 0.90 -2.12 1.11
C VAL A 47 1.07 -0.62 0.95
N VAL A 48 1.46 0.06 2.03
CA VAL A 48 1.77 1.48 2.03
C VAL A 48 3.23 1.68 2.37
N GLU A 49 3.92 2.48 1.56
CA GLU A 49 5.29 2.92 1.78
C GLU A 49 5.32 4.45 1.96
N CYS A 50 5.84 4.89 3.11
CA CYS A 50 5.95 6.29 3.49
C CYS A 50 7.40 6.76 3.33
N LYS A 51 7.62 7.79 2.52
CA LYS A 51 8.93 8.46 2.38
C LYS A 51 8.93 9.79 3.13
N ARG A 52 10.13 10.33 3.34
CA ARG A 52 10.29 11.68 3.91
C ARG A 52 9.77 12.74 2.92
N PRO A 53 9.26 13.89 3.37
CA PRO A 53 8.64 14.91 2.49
C PRO A 53 9.55 15.58 1.46
N ASP A 54 10.87 15.41 1.60
CA ASP A 54 11.92 15.87 0.69
C ASP A 54 12.33 14.81 -0.35
N VAL A 55 11.85 13.56 -0.20
CA VAL A 55 12.13 12.47 -1.15
C VAL A 55 11.04 12.45 -2.22
N ALA A 56 11.45 12.58 -3.48
CA ALA A 56 10.57 12.39 -4.62
C ALA A 56 10.14 10.93 -4.73
N ILE A 57 8.87 10.70 -5.10
CA ILE A 57 8.39 9.37 -5.46
C ILE A 57 8.53 9.27 -6.97
N ASP A 58 9.58 8.59 -7.41
CA ASP A 58 9.86 8.35 -8.83
C ASP A 58 9.49 6.90 -9.23
N GLU A 59 9.71 6.59 -10.50
CA GLU A 59 9.44 5.27 -11.07
C GLU A 59 10.27 4.16 -10.40
N GLU A 60 11.47 4.46 -9.92
CA GLU A 60 12.34 3.47 -9.28
C GLU A 60 11.81 3.08 -7.90
N VAL A 61 11.35 4.07 -7.10
CA VAL A 61 10.66 3.82 -5.83
C VAL A 61 9.41 2.97 -6.06
N ALA A 62 8.63 3.28 -7.10
CA ALA A 62 7.44 2.53 -7.44
C ALA A 62 7.77 1.09 -7.86
N ARG A 63 8.74 0.91 -8.76
CA ARG A 63 9.20 -0.39 -9.23
C ARG A 63 9.67 -1.27 -8.07
N GLN A 64 10.46 -0.72 -7.15
CA GLN A 64 10.94 -1.46 -5.98
C GLN A 64 9.78 -1.94 -5.10
N ALA A 65 8.79 -1.07 -4.85
CA ALA A 65 7.62 -1.45 -4.05
C ALA A 65 6.74 -2.50 -4.76
N MET A 66 6.59 -2.41 -6.09
CA MET A 66 5.86 -3.39 -6.89
C MET A 66 6.51 -4.78 -6.85
N GLN A 67 7.85 -4.87 -6.79
CA GLN A 67 8.55 -6.16 -6.71
C GLN A 67 8.23 -6.95 -5.43
N TYR A 68 7.96 -6.25 -4.33
CA TYR A 68 7.57 -6.88 -3.06
C TYR A 68 6.23 -7.60 -3.14
N ASN A 69 5.40 -7.28 -4.13
CA ASN A 69 4.11 -7.93 -4.30
C ASN A 69 4.20 -9.43 -4.61
N SER A 70 5.34 -9.89 -5.11
CA SER A 70 5.61 -11.33 -5.26
C SER A 70 5.48 -12.10 -3.94
N VAL A 71 5.73 -11.45 -2.80
CA VAL A 71 5.61 -12.00 -1.45
C VAL A 71 4.33 -11.53 -0.76
N LEU A 72 4.02 -10.22 -0.82
CA LEU A 72 2.91 -9.64 -0.06
C LEU A 72 1.53 -9.96 -0.65
N LYS A 73 1.43 -10.24 -1.96
CA LYS A 73 0.19 -10.60 -2.66
C LYS A 73 -0.96 -9.60 -2.47
N VAL A 74 -0.62 -8.32 -2.34
CA VAL A 74 -1.58 -7.21 -2.23
C VAL A 74 -2.19 -6.86 -3.58
N LYS A 75 -3.41 -6.30 -3.55
CA LYS A 75 -4.12 -5.81 -4.74
C LYS A 75 -3.86 -4.32 -5.00
N TYR A 76 -3.46 -3.59 -3.96
CA TYR A 76 -3.12 -2.17 -4.05
C TYR A 76 -1.75 -1.86 -3.46
N LEU A 77 -1.09 -0.87 -4.05
CA LEU A 77 0.16 -0.28 -3.57
C LEU A 77 -0.06 1.22 -3.41
N MET A 78 0.31 1.77 -2.25
CA MET A 78 0.27 3.20 -1.99
C MET A 78 1.67 3.70 -1.65
N LEU A 79 2.12 4.73 -2.35
CA LEU A 79 3.39 5.41 -2.11
C LEU A 79 3.09 6.85 -1.72
N THR A 80 3.63 7.32 -0.60
CA THR A 80 3.37 8.68 -0.14
C THR A 80 4.59 9.32 0.49
N ASN A 81 4.75 10.62 0.30
CA ASN A 81 5.75 11.44 1.01
C ASN A 81 5.08 12.56 1.83
N GLY A 82 3.75 12.49 2.01
CA GLY A 82 2.98 13.50 2.73
C GLY A 82 2.56 14.71 1.91
N LYS A 83 3.18 14.94 0.74
CA LYS A 83 2.75 15.97 -0.22
C LYS A 83 2.03 15.34 -1.40
N MET A 84 2.57 14.24 -1.90
CA MET A 84 2.03 13.48 -3.01
C MET A 84 1.79 12.04 -2.57
N THR A 85 0.69 11.46 -3.05
CA THR A 85 0.35 10.06 -2.86
C THR A 85 0.01 9.45 -4.20
N TYR A 86 0.68 8.36 -4.56
CA TYR A 86 0.41 7.56 -5.74
C TYR A 86 -0.25 6.25 -5.30
N ILE A 87 -1.35 5.90 -5.95
CA ILE A 87 -2.13 4.69 -5.65
C ILE A 87 -2.11 3.85 -6.92
N TYR A 88 -1.71 2.60 -6.79
CA TYR A 88 -1.71 1.63 -7.87
C TYR A 88 -2.62 0.47 -7.51
N THR A 89 -3.28 -0.09 -8.53
CA THR A 89 -4.10 -1.30 -8.44
C THR A 89 -3.53 -2.37 -9.38
N LEU A 90 -3.56 -3.62 -8.94
CA LEU A 90 -3.09 -4.76 -9.71
C LEU A 90 -4.17 -5.20 -10.71
N LYS A 91 -3.94 -4.95 -12.01
CA LYS A 91 -4.84 -5.35 -13.11
C LYS A 91 -4.09 -6.26 -14.07
N GLY A 92 -4.58 -7.49 -14.28
CA GLY A 92 -3.95 -8.46 -15.19
C GLY A 92 -2.51 -8.82 -14.82
N GLY A 93 -2.15 -8.75 -13.53
CA GLY A 93 -0.79 -9.02 -13.04
C GLY A 93 0.17 -7.82 -13.13
N VAL A 94 -0.28 -6.68 -13.64
CA VAL A 94 0.52 -5.45 -13.74
C VAL A 94 -0.11 -4.37 -12.86
N PHE A 95 0.71 -3.61 -12.15
CA PHE A 95 0.22 -2.45 -11.40
C PHE A 95 -0.03 -1.28 -12.35
N ALA A 96 -1.23 -0.72 -12.29
CA ALA A 96 -1.62 0.49 -13.00
C ALA A 96 -2.03 1.57 -12.01
N LEU A 97 -1.77 2.84 -12.34
CA LEU A 97 -2.19 3.97 -11.52
C LEU A 97 -3.72 4.00 -11.40
N CYS A 98 -4.23 4.25 -10.21
CA CYS A 98 -5.65 4.50 -10.00
C CYS A 98 -6.01 5.88 -10.55
N ASP A 99 -7.19 5.96 -11.17
CA ASP A 99 -7.81 7.17 -11.69
C ASP A 99 -8.54 7.98 -10.60
N HIS A 100 -8.83 7.36 -9.46
CA HIS A 100 -9.42 7.99 -8.29
C HIS A 100 -8.86 7.38 -6.99
N ILE A 101 -9.21 7.99 -5.86
CA ILE A 101 -8.89 7.49 -4.52
C ILE A 101 -9.96 6.46 -4.14
N PRO A 102 -9.64 5.16 -4.04
CA PRO A 102 -10.63 4.16 -3.68
C PRO A 102 -10.89 4.16 -2.18
N SER A 103 -12.15 3.99 -1.79
CA SER A 103 -12.56 3.68 -0.42
C SER A 103 -12.20 2.24 -0.05
N TYR A 104 -12.17 1.95 1.25
CA TYR A 104 -11.92 0.60 1.76
C TYR A 104 -12.92 -0.43 1.21
N GLU A 105 -14.20 -0.05 1.13
CA GLU A 105 -15.25 -0.92 0.57
C GLU A 105 -15.03 -1.19 -0.92
N GLU A 106 -14.63 -0.19 -1.71
CA GLU A 106 -14.29 -0.41 -3.12
C GLU A 106 -13.09 -1.34 -3.29
N MET A 107 -12.06 -1.19 -2.45
CA MET A 107 -10.86 -2.04 -2.50
C MET A 107 -11.18 -3.51 -2.18
N ILE A 108 -12.12 -3.79 -1.28
CA ILE A 108 -12.53 -5.17 -0.96
C ILE A 108 -13.59 -5.74 -1.91
N CYS A 109 -14.39 -4.91 -2.58
CA CYS A 109 -15.39 -5.37 -3.54
C CYS A 109 -14.79 -5.74 -4.91
N GLN A 110 -13.65 -5.16 -5.26
CA GLN A 110 -12.89 -5.52 -6.48
C GLN A 110 -12.07 -6.81 -6.32
N GLN A 111 -12.39 -7.63 -5.30
CA GLN A 111 -11.62 -8.82 -4.96
C GLN A 111 -11.94 -10.04 -5.82
#